data_AF-A0A7Y1YAF4-F1
#
_entry.id   AF-A0A7Y1YAF4-F1
#
_cell.length_a   1.000
_cell.length_b   1.000
_cell.length_c   1.000
_cell.angle_alpha   90.00
_cell.angle_beta   90.00
_cell.angle_gamma   90.00
#
_symmetry.space_group_name_H-M   'P 1'
#
loop_
_entity.id
_entity.type
_entity.pdbx_description
1 polymer ?
#
loop_
_entity_poly.entity_id
_entity_poly.type
_entity_poly.pdbx_seq_one_letter_code
_entity_poly.pdbx_strand_id
1 'polypeptide(L)'
;MSRKRLWVTLLVSLAIAWGGLAATLGTGTTPKLGLDLQGGFAVVLKAPAEADRAVLDQAVEIMRQRIENLGSVQEPEISVQGESSILVQLPGVQDQQRALQAVGTTGELTFRPVLDQSIGGSPAFFDGTLPTPEEFLQPPVDEDPTEDPTDTTSTTTTTTTTTVAPDIPDNIDPETGLTIVDDPSQNAYLLGQDGFTFYLLGPAFLFGSDIEGAEAGFIGSVSAGWVVDPEFTDEGGTKFEDATAILTTFSPGDPRRSLAIVVDGEVVSAPQVAEELAPGEALDADVVYITVGGGEEQQDEAEDLATILRYGALPTTFERERVESVSASLGTDSLNAGLTAGAGGLILVGLALMLYYRALGLVAILGLSVFGSLLLTVISLMSRFQGVTLTLAGVTGIIVSIGITSDSYIVF
;
A
#
# COMPACT_ATOMS: atom_id res chain seq x y z
N MET A 1 43.65 38.53 4.86
CA MET A 1 42.86 38.12 3.67
C MET A 1 42.68 39.32 2.75
N SER A 2 42.81 39.15 1.43
CA SER A 2 42.53 40.27 0.50
C SER A 2 41.02 40.55 0.47
N ARG A 3 40.62 41.83 0.40
CA ARG A 3 39.20 42.24 0.36
C ARG A 3 38.41 41.48 -0.72
N LYS A 4 39.06 41.16 -1.85
CA LYS A 4 38.47 40.35 -2.93
C LYS A 4 38.02 38.95 -2.49
N ARG A 5 38.79 38.27 -1.63
CA ARG A 5 38.43 36.93 -1.15
C ARG A 5 37.18 36.95 -0.25
N LEU A 6 37.02 37.98 0.58
CA LEU A 6 35.85 38.14 1.45
C LEU A 6 34.55 38.38 0.64
N TRP A 7 34.62 39.19 -0.42
CA TRP A 7 33.48 39.40 -1.31
C TRP A 7 33.08 38.13 -2.07
N VAL A 8 34.07 37.33 -2.51
CA VAL A 8 33.80 36.05 -3.19
C VAL A 8 33.11 35.08 -2.23
N THR A 9 33.61 34.91 -1.01
CA THR A 9 32.98 33.99 -0.04
C THR A 9 31.56 34.40 0.31
N LEU A 10 31.30 35.71 0.47
CA LEU A 10 29.96 36.23 0.75
C LEU A 10 28.99 35.99 -0.40
N LEU A 11 29.41 36.25 -1.64
CA LEU A 11 28.56 36.01 -2.81
C LEU A 11 28.27 34.52 -3.02
N VAL A 12 29.25 33.66 -2.78
CA VAL A 12 29.07 32.20 -2.86
C VAL A 12 28.10 31.71 -1.80
N SER A 13 28.21 32.15 -0.54
CA SER A 13 27.25 31.74 0.50
C SER A 13 25.83 32.20 0.20
N LEU A 14 25.68 33.42 -0.35
CA LEU A 14 24.37 33.95 -0.75
C LEU A 14 23.77 33.13 -1.89
N ALA A 15 24.59 32.81 -2.90
CA ALA A 15 24.19 32.01 -4.04
C ALA A 15 23.78 30.58 -3.65
N ILE A 16 24.49 29.95 -2.72
CA ILE A 16 24.15 28.61 -2.22
C ILE A 16 22.82 28.65 -1.46
N ALA A 17 22.66 29.59 -0.53
CA ALA A 17 21.50 29.61 0.35
C ALA A 17 20.21 29.99 -0.40
N TRP A 18 20.25 31.07 -1.17
CA TRP A 18 19.09 31.50 -1.98
C TRP A 18 18.89 30.63 -3.22
N GLY A 19 19.96 30.12 -3.83
CA GLY A 19 19.87 29.18 -4.95
C GLY A 19 19.25 27.84 -4.54
N GLY A 20 19.61 27.32 -3.35
CA GLY A 20 18.99 26.14 -2.77
C GLY A 20 17.48 26.33 -2.54
N LEU A 21 17.10 27.45 -1.93
CA LEU A 21 15.70 27.79 -1.70
C LEU A 21 14.93 27.98 -3.01
N ALA A 22 15.51 28.66 -4.00
CA ALA A 22 14.88 28.84 -5.30
C ALA A 22 14.72 27.51 -6.04
N ALA A 23 15.69 26.59 -5.91
CA ALA A 23 15.60 25.26 -6.49
C ALA A 23 14.46 24.46 -5.87
N THR A 24 14.32 24.43 -4.53
CA THR A 24 13.23 23.70 -3.88
C THR A 24 11.86 24.25 -4.24
N LEU A 25 11.71 25.59 -4.33
CA LEU A 25 10.48 26.22 -4.80
C LEU A 25 10.19 25.90 -6.27
N GLY A 26 11.21 25.93 -7.13
CA GLY A 26 11.08 25.65 -8.57
C GLY A 26 10.72 24.20 -8.89
N THR A 27 11.14 23.25 -8.05
CA THR A 27 10.80 21.82 -8.20
C THR A 27 9.53 21.41 -7.46
N GLY A 28 8.78 22.35 -6.88
CA GLY A 28 7.59 22.06 -6.09
C GLY A 28 7.89 21.31 -4.78
N THR A 29 9.14 21.32 -4.32
CA THR A 29 9.57 20.66 -3.09
C THR A 29 9.27 21.55 -1.89
N THR A 30 8.00 21.64 -1.53
CA THR A 30 7.53 22.35 -0.33
C THR A 30 7.66 21.48 0.92
N PRO A 31 7.91 22.05 2.10
CA PRO A 31 7.83 21.30 3.36
C PRO A 31 6.45 20.66 3.52
N LYS A 32 6.41 19.36 3.75
CA LYS A 32 5.16 18.66 4.07
C LYS A 32 4.69 19.07 5.45
N LEU A 33 3.38 19.16 5.65
CA LEU A 33 2.79 19.62 6.89
C LEU A 33 2.38 18.41 7.75
N GLY A 34 2.62 18.50 9.05
CA GLY A 34 2.21 17.48 10.00
C GLY A 34 0.70 17.52 10.27
N LEU A 35 0.21 16.50 10.98
CA LEU A 35 -1.20 16.33 11.37
C LEU A 35 -1.80 17.60 12.01
N ASP A 36 -1.06 18.27 12.89
CA ASP A 36 -1.51 19.50 13.57
C ASP A 36 -1.79 20.68 12.64
N LEU A 37 -1.16 20.69 11.46
CA LEU A 37 -1.25 21.79 10.51
C LEU A 37 -2.19 21.47 9.35
N GLN A 38 -2.16 20.23 8.86
CA GLN A 38 -2.96 19.77 7.73
C GLN A 38 -4.29 19.14 8.16
N GLY A 39 -4.45 18.82 9.44
CA GLY A 39 -5.51 17.94 9.93
C GLY A 39 -5.32 16.50 9.46
N GLY A 40 -6.19 15.61 9.94
CA GLY A 40 -6.18 14.21 9.57
C GLY A 40 -6.62 13.31 10.71
N PHE A 41 -6.11 12.08 10.67
CA PHE A 41 -6.56 10.98 11.51
C PHE A 41 -5.37 10.34 12.24
N ALA A 42 -5.50 10.10 13.54
CA ALA A 42 -4.51 9.36 14.33
C ALA A 42 -5.19 8.22 15.08
N VAL A 43 -4.61 7.03 15.01
CA VAL A 43 -5.07 5.86 15.75
C VAL A 43 -3.89 5.17 16.44
N VAL A 44 -4.10 4.82 17.69
CA VAL A 44 -3.19 3.94 18.44
C VAL A 44 -3.77 2.54 18.41
N LEU A 45 -3.02 1.64 17.77
CA LEU A 45 -3.30 0.22 17.69
C LEU A 45 -2.53 -0.48 18.80
N LYS A 46 -3.21 -1.32 19.56
CA LYS A 46 -2.62 -2.15 20.62
C LYS A 46 -2.41 -3.56 20.08
N ALA A 47 -1.18 -4.01 20.19
CA ALA A 47 -0.79 -5.35 19.84
C ALA A 47 -1.25 -6.36 20.92
N PRO A 48 -1.46 -7.63 20.56
CA PRO A 48 -1.70 -8.71 21.53
C PRO A 48 -0.54 -8.82 22.53
N ALA A 49 -0.76 -9.54 23.64
CA ALA A 49 0.26 -9.78 24.65
C ALA A 49 1.46 -10.62 24.17
N GLU A 50 1.33 -11.31 23.03
CA GLU A 50 2.30 -12.24 22.46
C GLU A 50 3.13 -11.64 21.30
N ALA A 51 2.88 -10.37 20.93
CA ALA A 51 3.61 -9.74 19.83
C ALA A 51 5.00 -9.23 20.27
N ASP A 52 6.04 -9.77 19.65
CA ASP A 52 7.42 -9.31 19.80
C ASP A 52 7.72 -8.08 18.92
N ARG A 53 8.83 -7.38 19.22
CA ARG A 53 9.18 -6.14 18.51
C ARG A 53 9.39 -6.31 17.01
N ALA A 54 9.89 -7.46 16.56
CA ALA A 54 10.02 -7.76 15.14
C ALA A 54 8.64 -7.81 14.44
N VAL A 55 7.62 -8.32 15.12
CA VAL A 55 6.24 -8.38 14.61
C VAL A 55 5.65 -6.97 14.52
N LEU A 56 5.94 -6.10 15.48
CA LEU A 56 5.51 -4.71 15.45
C LEU A 56 6.16 -3.93 14.30
N ASP A 57 7.47 -4.06 14.12
CA ASP A 57 8.21 -3.38 13.06
C ASP A 57 7.72 -3.82 11.67
N GLN A 58 7.36 -5.09 11.51
CA GLN A 58 6.80 -5.62 10.27
C GLN A 58 5.35 -5.23 10.04
N ALA A 59 4.51 -5.24 11.09
CA ALA A 59 3.14 -4.75 11.00
C ALA A 59 3.11 -3.27 10.56
N VAL A 60 4.07 -2.47 11.02
CA VAL A 60 4.27 -1.08 10.56
C VAL A 60 4.52 -1.02 9.05
N GLU A 61 5.36 -1.89 8.50
CA GLU A 61 5.68 -1.89 7.07
C GLU A 61 4.49 -2.34 6.21
N ILE A 62 3.79 -3.40 6.62
CA ILE A 62 2.58 -3.87 5.92
C ILE A 62 1.50 -2.79 5.94
N MET A 63 1.26 -2.15 7.09
CA MET A 63 0.30 -1.05 7.18
C MET A 63 0.70 0.14 6.30
N ARG A 64 1.99 0.43 6.20
CA ARG A 64 2.51 1.51 5.34
C ARG A 64 2.17 1.24 3.88
N GLN A 65 2.55 0.08 3.37
CA GLN A 65 2.27 -0.34 1.99
C GLN A 65 0.77 -0.32 1.68
N ARG A 66 -0.07 -0.86 2.57
CA ARG A 66 -1.54 -0.86 2.41
C ARG A 66 -2.12 0.55 2.30
N ILE A 67 -1.71 1.43 3.21
CA ILE A 67 -2.23 2.80 3.25
C ILE A 67 -1.79 3.57 2.00
N GLU A 68 -0.57 3.34 1.52
CA GLU A 68 -0.04 3.95 0.29
C GLU A 68 -0.83 3.47 -0.95
N ASN A 69 -1.18 2.19 -1.02
CA ASN A 69 -1.96 1.61 -2.13
C ASN A 69 -3.37 2.19 -2.26
N LEU A 70 -3.97 2.71 -1.17
CA LEU A 70 -5.30 3.31 -1.21
C LEU A 70 -5.35 4.66 -1.91
N GLY A 71 -4.20 5.23 -2.31
CA GLY A 71 -4.06 6.46 -3.11
C GLY A 71 -4.63 7.74 -2.49
N SER A 72 -5.29 7.64 -1.33
CA SER A 72 -6.03 8.70 -0.65
C SER A 72 -5.24 9.34 0.48
N VAL A 73 -4.12 8.72 0.89
CA VAL A 73 -3.26 9.18 1.97
C VAL A 73 -1.87 9.45 1.41
N GLN A 74 -1.40 10.69 1.53
CA GLN A 74 -0.03 11.01 1.20
C GLN A 74 0.83 10.74 2.43
N GLU A 75 1.64 9.67 2.36
CA GLU A 75 2.80 9.43 3.22
C GLU A 75 2.44 9.28 4.72
N PRO A 76 1.84 8.14 5.11
CA PRO A 76 1.44 7.88 6.48
C PRO A 76 2.65 7.81 7.43
N GLU A 77 2.50 8.40 8.62
CA GLU A 77 3.50 8.26 9.68
C GLU A 77 3.07 7.13 10.60
N ILE A 78 3.71 5.98 10.43
CA ILE A 78 3.45 4.76 11.19
C ILE A 78 4.69 4.42 12.00
N SER A 79 4.53 4.32 13.32
CA SER A 79 5.64 4.04 14.23
C SER A 79 5.22 3.19 15.42
N VAL A 80 6.14 2.35 15.91
CA VAL A 80 5.93 1.59 17.15
C VAL A 80 6.00 2.54 18.35
N GLN A 81 4.93 2.60 19.13
CA GLN A 81 4.80 3.36 20.37
C GLN A 81 4.96 2.43 21.59
N GLY A 82 6.07 2.57 22.31
CA GLY A 82 6.33 1.75 23.51
C GLY A 82 6.75 0.32 23.19
N GLU A 83 6.17 -0.65 23.92
CA GLU A 83 6.47 -2.09 23.80
C GLU A 83 5.39 -2.89 23.05
N SER A 84 4.15 -2.38 22.97
CA SER A 84 3.01 -3.15 22.43
C SER A 84 1.96 -2.28 21.72
N SER A 85 2.34 -1.12 21.22
CA SER A 85 1.42 -0.26 20.49
C SER A 85 2.04 0.28 19.21
N ILE A 86 1.21 0.55 18.21
CA ILE A 86 1.57 1.17 16.95
C ILE A 86 0.75 2.45 16.80
N LEU A 87 1.43 3.58 16.66
CA LEU A 87 0.82 4.85 16.35
C LEU A 87 0.77 5.00 14.83
N VAL A 88 -0.44 5.09 14.28
CA VAL A 88 -0.71 5.33 12.86
C VAL A 88 -1.26 6.74 12.72
N GLN A 89 -0.57 7.61 11.98
CA GLN A 89 -1.02 8.96 11.69
C GLN A 89 -1.17 9.13 10.18
N LEU A 90 -2.35 9.60 9.77
CA LEU A 90 -2.75 9.78 8.39
C LEU A 90 -3.09 11.26 8.15
N PRO A 91 -2.10 12.10 7.79
CA PRO A 91 -2.33 13.51 7.49
C PRO A 91 -3.21 13.69 6.25
N GLY A 92 -4.07 14.71 6.25
CA GLY A 92 -4.88 15.08 5.09
C GLY A 92 -6.08 14.17 4.79
N VAL A 93 -6.32 13.14 5.61
CA VAL A 93 -7.48 12.26 5.48
C VAL A 93 -8.76 12.95 5.94
N GLN A 94 -9.74 13.00 5.03
CA GLN A 94 -11.06 13.59 5.30
C GLN A 94 -12.12 12.54 5.67
N ASP A 95 -12.01 11.33 5.10
CA ASP A 95 -12.94 10.23 5.34
C ASP A 95 -12.34 9.24 6.36
N GLN A 96 -12.76 9.40 7.61
CA GLN A 96 -12.26 8.59 8.74
C GLN A 96 -12.70 7.13 8.64
N GLN A 97 -13.86 6.84 8.06
CA GLN A 97 -14.39 5.48 7.99
C GLN A 97 -13.59 4.65 6.98
N ARG A 98 -13.29 5.24 5.82
CA ARG A 98 -12.40 4.64 4.82
C ARG A 98 -10.99 4.40 5.37
N ALA A 99 -10.46 5.36 6.12
CA ALA A 99 -9.16 5.23 6.76
C ALA A 99 -9.14 4.21 7.90
N LEU A 100 -10.25 4.06 8.63
CA LEU A 100 -10.41 3.04 9.66
C LEU A 100 -10.51 1.62 9.08
N GLN A 101 -11.07 1.46 7.89
CA GLN A 101 -11.05 0.20 7.15
C GLN A 101 -9.61 -0.11 6.69
N ALA A 102 -8.93 0.86 6.10
CA ALA A 102 -7.52 0.74 5.70
C ALA A 102 -6.58 0.26 6.81
N VAL A 103 -6.76 0.82 8.00
CA VAL A 103 -5.92 0.51 9.18
C VAL A 103 -6.45 -0.72 9.94
N GLY A 104 -7.70 -1.10 9.71
CA GLY A 104 -8.45 -2.02 10.56
C GLY A 104 -8.85 -3.35 9.92
N THR A 105 -8.68 -3.51 8.61
CA THR A 105 -8.81 -4.80 7.93
C THR A 105 -7.44 -5.47 8.03
N THR A 106 -7.32 -6.42 8.97
CA THR A 106 -6.23 -7.40 8.95
C THR A 106 -6.23 -8.09 7.60
N GLY A 107 -5.05 -8.25 7.00
CA GLY A 107 -4.88 -9.01 5.77
C GLY A 107 -5.64 -10.32 5.85
N GLU A 108 -6.64 -10.50 5.01
CA GLU A 108 -7.28 -11.80 4.84
C GLU A 108 -6.62 -12.46 3.64
N LEU A 109 -5.58 -13.26 3.91
CA LEU A 109 -4.99 -14.18 2.93
C LEU A 109 -5.94 -15.37 2.76
N THR A 110 -6.38 -15.59 1.53
CA THR A 110 -7.20 -16.74 1.15
C THR A 110 -6.67 -17.40 -0.11
N PHE A 111 -6.84 -18.71 -0.17
CA PHE A 111 -6.59 -19.50 -1.38
C PHE A 111 -7.93 -19.93 -1.94
N ARG A 112 -8.16 -19.60 -3.20
CA ARG A 112 -9.46 -19.75 -3.87
C ARG A 112 -9.25 -20.43 -5.21
N PRO A 113 -10.19 -21.28 -5.65
CA PRO A 113 -10.08 -21.88 -6.96
C PRO A 113 -10.49 -20.84 -8.00
N VAL A 114 -9.77 -20.80 -9.12
CA VAL A 114 -10.19 -19.98 -10.26
C VAL A 114 -11.31 -20.74 -10.97
N LEU A 115 -12.44 -20.09 -11.22
CA LEU A 115 -13.56 -20.66 -11.97
C LEU A 115 -13.52 -20.22 -13.43
N ASP A 116 -13.15 -18.96 -13.64
CA ASP A 116 -12.97 -18.36 -14.95
C ASP A 116 -11.94 -17.23 -14.88
N GLN A 117 -11.31 -16.91 -16.01
CA GLN A 117 -10.38 -15.79 -16.13
C GLN A 117 -10.56 -15.10 -17.48
N SER A 118 -10.41 -13.78 -17.49
CA SER A 118 -10.52 -12.99 -18.72
C SER A 118 -9.60 -11.79 -18.70
N ILE A 119 -9.17 -11.36 -19.88
CA ILE A 119 -8.26 -10.23 -20.06
C ILE A 119 -9.05 -9.04 -20.59
N GLY A 120 -8.94 -7.89 -19.91
CA GLY A 120 -9.48 -6.62 -20.39
C GLY A 120 -10.97 -6.38 -20.13
N GLY A 121 -11.63 -7.20 -19.31
CA GLY A 121 -12.98 -6.95 -18.80
C GLY A 121 -13.42 -8.03 -17.82
N SER A 122 -14.32 -7.71 -16.88
CA SER A 122 -14.78 -8.68 -15.85
C SER A 122 -15.67 -9.78 -16.45
N PRO A 123 -15.47 -11.07 -16.08
CA PRO A 123 -16.36 -12.17 -16.45
C PRO A 123 -17.82 -11.95 -16.01
N ALA A 124 -18.07 -11.09 -15.01
CA ALA A 124 -19.40 -10.72 -14.54
C ALA A 124 -20.31 -10.16 -15.64
N PHE A 125 -19.73 -9.63 -16.72
CA PHE A 125 -20.48 -9.09 -17.85
C PHE A 125 -20.73 -10.10 -18.98
N PHE A 126 -20.13 -11.29 -18.91
CA PHE A 126 -20.07 -12.24 -20.03
C PHE A 126 -20.89 -13.52 -19.81
N ASP A 127 -21.19 -13.93 -18.58
CA ASP A 127 -22.14 -15.04 -18.30
C ASP A 127 -22.75 -14.96 -16.89
N GLY A 128 -24.04 -15.27 -16.77
CA GLY A 128 -24.88 -14.93 -15.61
C GLY A 128 -25.16 -16.05 -14.61
N THR A 129 -24.48 -17.19 -14.72
CA THR A 129 -24.69 -18.33 -13.80
C THR A 129 -23.41 -18.66 -13.04
N LEU A 130 -23.35 -18.20 -11.78
CA LEU A 130 -22.32 -18.55 -10.81
C LEU A 130 -22.50 -20.02 -10.38
N PRO A 131 -21.49 -20.90 -10.47
CA PRO A 131 -21.55 -22.23 -9.88
C PRO A 131 -21.59 -22.12 -8.36
N THR A 132 -22.41 -22.92 -7.70
CA THR A 132 -22.55 -22.86 -6.24
C THR A 132 -21.35 -23.50 -5.51
N PRO A 133 -21.07 -23.13 -4.24
CA PRO A 133 -19.99 -23.73 -3.44
C PRO A 133 -19.99 -25.26 -3.43
N GLU A 134 -21.18 -25.87 -3.39
CA GLU A 134 -21.35 -27.32 -3.38
C GLU A 134 -21.10 -27.94 -4.77
N GLU A 135 -21.42 -27.26 -5.87
CA GLU A 135 -21.15 -27.76 -7.23
C GLU A 135 -19.67 -27.78 -7.57
N PHE A 136 -18.90 -26.81 -7.08
CA PHE A 136 -17.47 -26.73 -7.42
C PHE A 136 -16.62 -27.76 -6.67
N LEU A 137 -16.98 -28.12 -5.44
CA LEU A 137 -16.27 -29.10 -4.62
C LEU A 137 -16.60 -30.55 -5.00
N GLN A 138 -17.44 -30.78 -6.01
CA GLN A 138 -17.75 -32.10 -6.53
C GLN A 138 -16.84 -32.45 -7.71
N PRO A 139 -16.36 -33.70 -7.82
CA PRO A 139 -15.62 -34.13 -9.00
C PRO A 139 -16.48 -33.96 -10.26
N PRO A 140 -15.89 -33.58 -11.41
CA PRO A 140 -16.63 -33.46 -12.65
C PRO A 140 -17.37 -34.76 -12.94
N VAL A 141 -18.67 -34.68 -13.17
CA VAL A 141 -19.47 -35.83 -13.61
C VAL A 141 -19.01 -36.18 -15.02
N ASP A 142 -18.61 -37.43 -15.24
CA ASP A 142 -18.33 -37.95 -16.57
C ASP A 142 -19.58 -37.73 -17.45
N GLU A 143 -19.54 -36.74 -18.34
CA GLU A 143 -20.50 -36.64 -19.43
C GLU A 143 -20.26 -37.83 -20.36
N ASP A 144 -21.14 -38.82 -20.28
CA ASP A 144 -21.17 -39.99 -21.16
C ASP A 144 -21.15 -39.53 -22.63
N PRO A 145 -20.16 -39.93 -23.46
CA PRO A 145 -20.03 -39.48 -24.84
C PRO A 145 -20.99 -40.25 -25.77
N THR A 146 -22.26 -40.31 -25.39
CA THR A 146 -23.33 -40.92 -26.19
C THR A 146 -24.51 -39.98 -26.39
N GLU A 147 -24.24 -38.71 -26.72
CA GLU A 147 -25.17 -37.92 -27.54
C GLU A 147 -24.57 -37.62 -28.92
N ASP A 148 -25.29 -38.09 -29.93
CA ASP A 148 -24.97 -38.16 -31.36
C ASP A 148 -24.73 -36.76 -31.97
N PRO A 149 -23.64 -36.50 -32.72
CA PRO A 149 -23.39 -35.20 -33.32
C PRO A 149 -24.20 -35.07 -34.62
N THR A 150 -25.50 -34.82 -34.51
CA THR A 150 -26.31 -34.43 -35.66
C THR A 150 -27.40 -33.43 -35.28
N ASP A 151 -27.03 -32.14 -35.22
CA ASP A 151 -27.76 -31.16 -36.04
C ASP A 151 -26.92 -29.90 -36.28
N THR A 152 -26.33 -29.83 -37.47
CA THR A 152 -25.90 -28.55 -38.05
C THR A 152 -27.15 -27.81 -38.51
N THR A 153 -27.68 -26.93 -37.68
CA THR A 153 -28.56 -25.86 -38.16
C THR A 153 -28.01 -24.52 -37.70
N SER A 154 -27.30 -23.85 -38.61
CA SER A 154 -27.09 -22.42 -38.56
C SER A 154 -28.44 -21.71 -38.37
N THR A 155 -28.66 -21.13 -37.20
CA THR A 155 -29.69 -20.10 -37.04
C THR A 155 -28.99 -18.78 -36.80
N THR A 156 -28.75 -18.06 -37.90
CA THR A 156 -28.57 -16.62 -37.88
C THR A 156 -29.87 -16.00 -37.41
N THR A 157 -29.97 -15.65 -36.12
CA THR A 157 -31.02 -14.76 -35.64
C THR A 157 -30.41 -13.39 -35.40
N THR A 158 -30.55 -12.53 -36.41
CA THR A 158 -30.52 -11.08 -36.23
C THR A 158 -31.82 -10.67 -35.53
N THR A 159 -31.75 -10.31 -34.26
CA THR A 159 -32.80 -9.56 -33.54
C THR A 159 -32.10 -8.51 -32.67
N THR A 160 -31.94 -7.30 -33.20
CA THR A 160 -32.63 -6.08 -32.75
C THR A 160 -32.46 -5.77 -31.26
N THR A 161 -31.69 -4.72 -31.01
CA THR A 161 -31.55 -3.95 -29.77
C THR A 161 -32.79 -3.99 -28.86
N THR A 162 -32.64 -4.64 -27.71
CA THR A 162 -33.26 -4.22 -26.45
C THR A 162 -32.23 -4.53 -25.38
N THR A 163 -31.58 -3.48 -24.88
CA THR A 163 -30.69 -3.48 -23.73
C THR A 163 -31.48 -3.95 -22.51
N VAL A 164 -31.49 -5.24 -22.26
CA VAL A 164 -31.67 -5.76 -20.90
C VAL A 164 -30.28 -5.72 -20.31
N ALA A 165 -30.05 -4.78 -19.39
CA ALA A 165 -28.84 -4.81 -18.57
C ALA A 165 -28.79 -6.19 -17.90
N PRO A 166 -27.64 -6.89 -17.86
CA PRO A 166 -27.52 -8.08 -17.04
C PRO A 166 -27.98 -7.72 -15.62
N ASP A 167 -28.75 -8.61 -14.99
CA ASP A 167 -29.20 -8.45 -13.60
C ASP A 167 -27.96 -8.65 -12.72
N ILE A 168 -27.17 -7.58 -12.58
CA ILE A 168 -25.90 -7.59 -11.84
C ILE A 168 -26.26 -7.71 -10.34
N PRO A 169 -25.82 -8.76 -9.63
CA PRO A 169 -26.03 -8.90 -8.19
C PRO A 169 -25.62 -7.64 -7.41
N ASP A 170 -26.35 -7.31 -6.34
CA ASP A 170 -26.12 -6.09 -5.52
C ASP A 170 -24.69 -5.93 -5.00
N ASN A 171 -23.91 -7.03 -4.91
CA ASN A 171 -22.52 -7.05 -4.44
C ASN A 171 -21.48 -6.90 -5.56
N ILE A 172 -21.89 -6.58 -6.79
CA ILE A 172 -20.98 -6.34 -7.92
C ILE A 172 -21.10 -4.89 -8.36
N ASP A 173 -19.95 -4.23 -8.50
CA ASP A 173 -19.86 -2.87 -9.01
C ASP A 173 -20.34 -2.85 -10.47
N PRO A 174 -21.36 -2.05 -10.82
CA PRO A 174 -21.92 -2.01 -12.16
C PRO A 174 -21.01 -1.36 -13.21
N GLU A 175 -20.00 -0.59 -12.80
CA GLU A 175 -19.03 0.04 -13.70
C GLU A 175 -17.82 -0.85 -13.97
N THR A 176 -17.32 -1.53 -12.93
CA THR A 176 -16.07 -2.32 -13.02
C THR A 176 -16.33 -3.82 -13.15
N GLY A 177 -17.49 -4.30 -12.72
CA GLY A 177 -17.82 -5.72 -12.66
C GLY A 177 -17.07 -6.48 -11.56
N LEU A 178 -16.50 -5.76 -10.59
CA LEU A 178 -15.77 -6.34 -9.47
C LEU A 178 -16.68 -6.50 -8.25
N THR A 179 -16.38 -7.48 -7.42
CA THR A 179 -17.06 -7.66 -6.14
C THR A 179 -16.74 -6.50 -5.20
N ILE A 180 -17.77 -5.89 -4.60
CA ILE A 180 -17.63 -4.69 -3.75
C ILE A 180 -17.14 -5.10 -2.36
N VAL A 181 -17.73 -6.14 -1.78
CA VAL A 181 -17.32 -6.72 -0.49
C VAL A 181 -16.97 -8.18 -0.73
N ASP A 182 -15.69 -8.51 -0.58
CA ASP A 182 -15.23 -9.88 -0.71
C ASP A 182 -15.64 -10.69 0.53
N ASP A 183 -16.42 -11.74 0.30
CA ASP A 183 -16.78 -12.75 1.30
C ASP A 183 -16.12 -14.07 0.88
N PRO A 184 -15.19 -14.61 1.69
CA PRO A 184 -14.44 -15.82 1.34
C PRO A 184 -15.34 -17.05 1.19
N SER A 185 -16.57 -17.04 1.72
CA SER A 185 -17.51 -18.16 1.59
C SER A 185 -18.30 -18.16 0.28
N GLN A 186 -18.25 -17.07 -0.49
CA GLN A 186 -19.01 -16.88 -1.72
C GLN A 186 -18.09 -16.84 -2.95
N ASN A 187 -18.67 -16.73 -4.14
CA ASN A 187 -17.89 -16.43 -5.34
C ASN A 187 -17.59 -14.94 -5.44
N ALA A 188 -16.43 -14.57 -5.98
CA ALA A 188 -16.04 -13.17 -6.16
C ALA A 188 -15.40 -12.91 -7.52
N TYR A 189 -15.64 -11.72 -8.05
CA TYR A 189 -14.99 -11.18 -9.25
C TYR A 189 -13.90 -10.22 -8.80
N LEU A 190 -12.64 -10.65 -8.90
CA LEU A 190 -11.49 -9.90 -8.40
C LEU A 190 -10.54 -9.54 -9.55
N LEU A 191 -9.78 -8.47 -9.34
CA LEU A 191 -8.76 -8.00 -10.27
C LEU A 191 -7.40 -8.57 -9.85
N GLY A 192 -6.61 -8.97 -10.85
CA GLY A 192 -5.20 -9.30 -10.66
C GLY A 192 -4.36 -8.06 -10.38
N GLN A 193 -3.25 -8.25 -9.67
CA GLN A 193 -2.29 -7.18 -9.39
C GLN A 193 -1.70 -6.54 -10.66
N ASP A 194 -1.76 -7.24 -11.79
CA ASP A 194 -1.40 -6.72 -13.11
C ASP A 194 -2.33 -5.59 -13.60
N GLY A 195 -3.51 -5.45 -13.00
CA GLY A 195 -4.50 -4.41 -13.29
C GLY A 195 -5.31 -4.63 -14.58
N PHE A 196 -5.20 -5.80 -15.22
CA PHE A 196 -5.92 -6.09 -16.47
C PHE A 196 -6.48 -7.51 -16.59
N THR A 197 -6.06 -8.44 -15.73
CA THR A 197 -6.63 -9.78 -15.66
C THR A 197 -7.73 -9.84 -14.60
N PHE A 198 -8.91 -10.28 -15.00
CA PHE A 198 -10.07 -10.44 -14.13
C PHE A 198 -10.31 -11.92 -13.86
N TYR A 199 -10.55 -12.26 -12.61
CA TYR A 199 -10.79 -13.62 -12.16
C TYR A 199 -12.19 -13.74 -11.58
N LEU A 200 -12.89 -14.82 -11.95
CA LEU A 200 -14.02 -15.32 -11.17
C LEU A 200 -13.47 -16.41 -10.25
N LEU A 201 -13.55 -16.18 -8.95
CA LEU A 201 -13.06 -17.09 -7.92
C LEU A 201 -14.21 -17.78 -7.20
N GLY A 202 -14.01 -19.05 -6.86
CA GLY A 202 -14.91 -19.79 -5.98
C GLY A 202 -14.65 -19.46 -4.50
N PRO A 203 -15.34 -20.14 -3.57
CA PRO A 203 -15.11 -19.98 -2.14
C PRO A 203 -13.68 -20.37 -1.75
N ALA A 204 -13.15 -19.72 -0.71
CA ALA A 204 -11.85 -20.03 -0.15
C ALA A 204 -11.86 -21.41 0.51
N PHE A 205 -10.82 -22.20 0.21
CA PHE A 205 -10.60 -23.52 0.84
C PHE A 205 -9.41 -23.50 1.80
N LEU A 206 -8.50 -22.53 1.70
CA LEU A 206 -7.46 -22.26 2.71
C LEU A 206 -7.45 -20.79 3.09
N PHE A 207 -7.05 -20.55 4.33
CA PHE A 207 -6.86 -19.23 4.92
C PHE A 207 -5.41 -19.06 5.36
N GLY A 208 -4.99 -17.82 5.63
CA GLY A 208 -3.66 -17.55 6.19
C GLY A 208 -3.38 -18.28 7.51
N SER A 209 -4.41 -18.69 8.27
CA SER A 209 -4.27 -19.52 9.47
C SER A 209 -3.84 -20.97 9.19
N ASP A 210 -3.99 -21.43 7.95
CA ASP A 210 -3.60 -22.78 7.52
C ASP A 210 -2.12 -22.84 7.09
N ILE A 211 -1.40 -21.70 7.10
CA ILE A 211 0.02 -21.55 6.74
C ILE A 211 0.87 -21.41 8.02
N GLU A 212 1.93 -22.22 8.16
CA GLU A 212 2.92 -22.10 9.23
C GLU A 212 4.08 -21.18 8.87
N GLY A 213 4.46 -21.17 7.59
CA GLY A 213 5.64 -20.48 7.11
C GLY A 213 5.66 -20.34 5.59
N ALA A 214 6.62 -19.57 5.09
CA ALA A 214 6.94 -19.53 3.67
C ALA A 214 8.38 -19.03 3.48
N GLU A 215 9.12 -19.68 2.57
CA GLU A 215 10.50 -19.31 2.22
C GLU A 215 10.63 -19.06 0.71
N ALA A 216 11.30 -17.97 0.35
CA ALA A 216 11.68 -17.71 -1.04
C ALA A 216 13.04 -18.36 -1.33
N GLY A 217 13.16 -19.09 -2.43
CA GLY A 217 14.37 -19.81 -2.80
C GLY A 217 14.63 -19.79 -4.30
N PHE A 218 15.85 -20.13 -4.69
CA PHE A 218 16.22 -20.29 -6.10
C PHE A 218 16.50 -21.76 -6.42
N ILE A 219 15.73 -22.34 -7.35
CA ILE A 219 15.92 -23.71 -7.81
C ILE A 219 16.69 -23.70 -9.13
N GLY A 220 17.83 -24.41 -9.16
CA GLY A 220 18.75 -24.42 -10.30
C GLY A 220 18.77 -25.69 -11.15
N SER A 221 17.90 -26.69 -10.89
CA SER A 221 18.06 -28.04 -11.47
C SER A 221 17.07 -28.44 -12.56
N VAL A 222 15.87 -27.84 -12.66
CA VAL A 222 14.84 -28.24 -13.65
C VAL A 222 14.21 -27.05 -14.39
N SER A 223 13.96 -25.95 -13.68
CA SER A 223 13.64 -24.62 -14.23
C SER A 223 14.46 -23.61 -13.43
N ALA A 224 15.38 -22.88 -14.07
CA ALA A 224 16.16 -21.87 -13.36
C ALA A 224 15.21 -20.72 -12.98
N GLY A 225 14.81 -20.64 -11.71
CA GLY A 225 13.84 -19.67 -11.26
C GLY A 225 13.74 -19.54 -9.75
N TRP A 226 13.27 -18.38 -9.33
CA TRP A 226 12.79 -18.11 -7.99
C TRP A 226 11.45 -18.81 -7.77
N VAL A 227 11.36 -19.41 -6.59
CA VAL A 227 10.18 -20.11 -6.12
C VAL A 227 9.85 -19.67 -4.71
N VAL A 228 8.60 -19.86 -4.32
CA VAL A 228 8.16 -19.75 -2.93
C VAL A 228 7.71 -21.13 -2.45
N ASP A 229 8.26 -21.55 -1.32
CA ASP A 229 7.98 -22.80 -0.63
C ASP A 229 7.08 -22.50 0.58
N PRO A 230 5.75 -22.69 0.47
CA PRO A 230 4.83 -22.51 1.58
C PRO A 230 4.83 -23.73 2.51
N GLU A 231 4.95 -23.49 3.81
CA GLU A 231 4.81 -24.51 4.84
C GLU A 231 3.37 -24.47 5.38
N PHE A 232 2.65 -25.58 5.28
CA PHE A 232 1.28 -25.70 5.76
C PHE A 232 1.20 -26.32 7.16
N THR A 233 0.15 -25.99 7.90
CA THR A 233 -0.23 -26.75 9.10
C THR A 233 -0.72 -28.14 8.72
N ASP A 234 -0.77 -29.09 9.66
CA ASP A 234 -1.33 -30.43 9.42
C ASP A 234 -2.75 -30.38 8.79
N GLU A 235 -3.61 -29.47 9.30
CA GLU A 235 -4.97 -29.27 8.79
C GLU A 235 -4.97 -28.58 7.42
N GLY A 236 -4.11 -27.57 7.25
CA GLY A 236 -3.93 -26.85 5.99
C GLY A 236 -3.43 -27.75 4.87
N GLY A 237 -2.47 -28.62 5.14
CA GLY A 237 -1.93 -29.57 4.17
C GLY A 237 -3.00 -30.51 3.63
N THR A 238 -3.87 -31.02 4.51
CA THR A 238 -4.99 -31.88 4.10
C THR A 238 -5.97 -31.13 3.19
N LYS A 239 -6.36 -29.90 3.56
CA LYS A 239 -7.24 -29.04 2.74
C LYS A 239 -6.61 -28.72 1.38
N PHE A 240 -5.30 -28.48 1.35
CA PHE A 240 -4.54 -28.21 0.13
C PHE A 240 -4.49 -29.44 -0.80
N GLU A 241 -4.21 -30.62 -0.26
CA GLU A 241 -4.22 -31.88 -1.00
C GLU A 241 -5.60 -32.18 -1.60
N ASP A 242 -6.67 -32.05 -0.81
CA ASP A 242 -8.05 -32.25 -1.27
C ASP A 242 -8.41 -31.28 -2.40
N ALA A 243 -8.05 -30.00 -2.26
CA ALA A 243 -8.32 -29.00 -3.28
C ALA A 243 -7.53 -29.25 -4.56
N THR A 244 -6.22 -29.54 -4.46
CA THR A 244 -5.38 -29.82 -5.62
C THR A 244 -5.83 -31.07 -6.37
N ALA A 245 -6.29 -32.12 -5.66
CA ALA A 245 -6.88 -33.30 -6.30
C ALA A 245 -8.11 -32.96 -7.16
N ILE A 246 -8.93 -32.00 -6.74
CA ILE A 246 -10.07 -31.52 -7.53
C ILE A 246 -9.57 -30.71 -8.72
N LEU A 247 -8.64 -29.77 -8.50
CA LEU A 247 -8.09 -28.93 -9.58
C LEU A 247 -7.41 -29.77 -10.67
N THR A 248 -6.76 -30.89 -10.31
CA THR A 248 -6.10 -31.75 -11.30
C THR A 248 -7.06 -32.51 -12.21
N THR A 249 -8.36 -32.55 -11.90
CA THR A 249 -9.39 -33.11 -12.79
C THR A 249 -9.61 -32.26 -14.04
N PHE A 250 -9.28 -30.97 -14.00
CA PHE A 250 -9.32 -30.09 -15.15
C PHE A 250 -8.05 -30.24 -16.00
N SER A 251 -8.21 -30.08 -17.32
CA SER A 251 -7.11 -30.24 -18.27
C SER A 251 -6.03 -29.15 -18.08
N PRO A 252 -4.74 -29.45 -18.32
CA PRO A 252 -3.69 -28.45 -18.34
C PRO A 252 -4.03 -27.25 -19.24
N GLY A 253 -3.85 -26.04 -18.72
CA GLY A 253 -4.20 -24.79 -19.42
C GLY A 253 -5.65 -24.34 -19.27
N ASP A 254 -6.52 -25.13 -18.63
CA ASP A 254 -7.84 -24.67 -18.18
C ASP A 254 -7.63 -23.72 -16.98
N PRO A 255 -8.26 -22.52 -16.95
CA PRO A 255 -8.17 -21.62 -15.80
C PRO A 255 -8.58 -22.30 -14.49
N ARG A 256 -9.47 -23.30 -14.54
CA ARG A 256 -9.93 -24.06 -13.38
C ARG A 256 -8.90 -24.99 -12.77
N ARG A 257 -7.76 -25.20 -13.45
CA ARG A 257 -6.58 -25.84 -12.87
C ARG A 257 -5.67 -24.84 -12.14
N SER A 258 -6.12 -23.61 -11.91
CA SER A 258 -5.38 -22.60 -11.14
C SER A 258 -5.88 -22.47 -9.71
N LEU A 259 -4.95 -22.15 -8.84
CA LEU A 259 -5.19 -21.77 -7.47
C LEU A 259 -4.84 -20.28 -7.35
N ALA A 260 -5.82 -19.46 -6.99
CA ALA A 260 -5.63 -18.03 -6.75
C ALA A 260 -5.24 -17.77 -5.30
N ILE A 261 -4.20 -16.96 -5.12
CA ILE A 261 -3.74 -16.43 -3.84
C ILE A 261 -4.24 -15.00 -3.76
N VAL A 262 -5.19 -14.77 -2.84
CA VAL A 262 -5.91 -13.51 -2.70
C VAL A 262 -5.55 -12.85 -1.39
N VAL A 263 -5.28 -11.55 -1.44
CA VAL A 263 -5.00 -10.73 -0.26
C VAL A 263 -5.89 -9.50 -0.32
N ASP A 264 -6.74 -9.33 0.68
CA ASP A 264 -7.64 -8.17 0.81
C ASP A 264 -8.50 -7.89 -0.45
N GLY A 265 -8.93 -8.95 -1.15
CA GLY A 265 -9.75 -8.84 -2.36
C GLY A 265 -8.97 -8.56 -3.65
N GLU A 266 -7.64 -8.66 -3.65
CA GLU A 266 -6.80 -8.57 -4.85
C GLU A 266 -6.09 -9.90 -5.12
N VAL A 267 -6.05 -10.34 -6.38
CA VAL A 267 -5.36 -11.58 -6.75
C VAL A 267 -3.87 -11.26 -6.95
N VAL A 268 -3.05 -11.69 -5.99
CA VAL A 268 -1.59 -11.49 -6.02
C VAL A 268 -0.95 -12.46 -7.01
N SER A 269 -1.38 -13.72 -6.99
CA SER A 269 -0.86 -14.75 -7.90
C SER A 269 -1.93 -15.81 -8.16
N ALA A 270 -1.92 -16.40 -9.35
CA ALA A 270 -2.83 -17.48 -9.73
C ALA A 270 -2.09 -18.62 -10.45
N PRO A 271 -1.15 -19.33 -9.78
CA PRO A 271 -0.40 -20.42 -10.38
C PRO A 271 -1.31 -21.59 -10.81
N GLN A 272 -0.91 -22.24 -11.90
CA GLN A 272 -1.51 -23.48 -12.37
C GLN A 272 -0.92 -24.68 -11.63
N VAL A 273 -1.75 -25.67 -11.30
CA VAL A 273 -1.28 -26.94 -10.73
C VAL A 273 -0.50 -27.72 -11.79
N ALA A 274 0.65 -28.29 -11.38
CA ALA A 274 1.62 -28.94 -12.26
C ALA A 274 0.97 -29.91 -13.27
N GLU A 275 1.42 -29.85 -14.52
CA GLU A 275 0.82 -30.59 -15.64
C GLU A 275 1.11 -32.10 -15.56
N GLU A 276 2.15 -32.50 -14.83
CA GLU A 276 2.58 -33.89 -14.68
C GLU A 276 1.67 -34.73 -13.78
N LEU A 277 0.87 -34.08 -12.92
CA LEU A 277 -0.08 -34.74 -12.02
C LEU A 277 -1.28 -35.30 -12.79
N ALA A 278 -1.59 -36.57 -12.55
CA ALA A 278 -2.75 -37.22 -13.15
C ALA A 278 -4.08 -36.64 -12.60
N PRO A 279 -5.20 -36.77 -13.33
CA PRO A 279 -6.50 -36.36 -12.83
C PRO A 279 -6.88 -37.04 -11.51
N GLY A 280 -7.21 -36.24 -10.49
CA GLY A 280 -7.55 -36.73 -9.16
C GLY A 280 -6.34 -37.05 -8.28
N GLU A 281 -5.12 -36.77 -8.74
CA GLU A 281 -3.91 -36.86 -7.94
C GLU A 281 -3.72 -35.56 -7.14
N ALA A 282 -3.50 -35.68 -5.83
CA ALA A 282 -3.20 -34.56 -4.94
C ALA A 282 -1.72 -34.19 -5.03
N LEU A 283 -1.42 -32.90 -4.92
CA LEU A 283 -0.05 -32.43 -4.72
C LEU A 283 0.30 -32.56 -3.24
N ASP A 284 1.41 -33.25 -2.93
CA ASP A 284 1.91 -33.43 -1.57
C ASP A 284 2.18 -32.08 -0.91
N ALA A 285 1.54 -31.83 0.24
CA ALA A 285 1.65 -30.57 0.96
C ALA A 285 3.07 -30.30 1.50
N ASP A 286 3.90 -31.33 1.66
CA ASP A 286 5.30 -31.20 2.12
C ASP A 286 6.25 -30.75 1.00
N VAL A 287 5.82 -30.80 -0.27
CA VAL A 287 6.67 -30.49 -1.43
C VAL A 287 5.93 -29.59 -2.42
N VAL A 288 5.76 -28.32 -2.04
CA VAL A 288 5.06 -27.32 -2.85
C VAL A 288 6.02 -26.22 -3.28
N TYR A 289 6.07 -25.93 -4.59
CA TYR A 289 6.84 -24.81 -5.12
C TYR A 289 5.97 -23.93 -6.00
N ILE A 290 5.71 -22.70 -5.54
CA ILE A 290 5.07 -21.67 -6.35
C ILE A 290 6.14 -21.04 -7.21
N THR A 291 6.08 -21.27 -8.52
CA THR A 291 7.08 -20.75 -9.46
C THR A 291 6.75 -19.31 -9.86
N VAL A 292 7.71 -18.40 -9.65
CA VAL A 292 7.54 -16.96 -9.98
C VAL A 292 8.25 -16.64 -11.30
N GLY A 293 9.47 -17.15 -11.50
CA GLY A 293 10.24 -16.97 -12.74
C GLY A 293 11.71 -16.68 -12.48
N GLY A 294 12.46 -16.23 -13.49
CA GLY A 294 13.91 -16.01 -13.38
C GLY A 294 14.33 -14.57 -13.62
N GLY A 295 15.06 -13.96 -12.67
CA GLY A 295 15.57 -12.59 -12.77
C GLY A 295 15.83 -11.97 -11.40
N GLU A 296 16.28 -10.71 -11.38
CA GLU A 296 16.35 -9.91 -10.14
C GLU A 296 14.94 -9.44 -9.73
N GLU A 297 14.07 -9.08 -10.68
CA GLU A 297 12.69 -8.66 -10.39
C GLU A 297 11.85 -9.80 -9.79
N GLN A 298 12.01 -11.04 -10.30
CA GLN A 298 11.33 -12.21 -9.76
C GLN A 298 11.89 -12.66 -8.40
N GLN A 299 13.10 -12.20 -8.04
CA GLN A 299 13.61 -12.39 -6.68
C GLN A 299 12.77 -11.57 -5.70
N ASP A 300 12.64 -10.26 -5.99
CA ASP A 300 11.90 -9.33 -5.14
C ASP A 300 10.43 -9.79 -5.04
N GLU A 301 9.82 -10.19 -6.15
CA GLU A 301 8.44 -10.73 -6.18
C GLU A 301 8.27 -12.02 -5.37
N ALA A 302 9.26 -12.93 -5.41
CA ALA A 302 9.22 -14.15 -4.60
C ALA A 302 9.41 -13.85 -3.10
N GLU A 303 10.29 -12.91 -2.74
CA GLU A 303 10.49 -12.46 -1.35
C GLU A 303 9.24 -11.76 -0.80
N ASP A 304 8.58 -10.94 -1.62
CA ASP A 304 7.31 -10.28 -1.30
C ASP A 304 6.18 -11.31 -1.13
N LEU A 305 6.03 -12.25 -2.07
CA LEU A 305 5.03 -13.30 -1.96
C LEU A 305 5.27 -14.21 -0.75
N ALA A 306 6.51 -14.64 -0.48
CA ALA A 306 6.83 -15.41 0.72
C ALA A 306 6.51 -14.64 2.01
N THR A 307 6.76 -13.33 2.02
CA THR A 307 6.40 -12.47 3.14
C THR A 307 4.88 -12.38 3.30
N ILE A 308 4.15 -12.20 2.21
CA ILE A 308 2.69 -12.23 2.20
C ILE A 308 2.16 -13.56 2.71
N LEU A 309 2.70 -14.70 2.28
CA LEU A 309 2.22 -16.01 2.74
C LEU A 309 2.50 -16.24 4.23
N ARG A 310 3.71 -15.91 4.69
CA ARG A 310 4.14 -16.08 6.09
C ARG A 310 3.36 -15.21 7.07
N TYR A 311 2.86 -14.06 6.64
CA TYR A 311 2.19 -13.08 7.51
C TYR A 311 0.79 -12.70 7.02
N GLY A 312 0.26 -13.47 6.07
CA GLY A 312 -0.92 -13.13 5.26
C GLY A 312 -2.22 -13.03 6.03
N ALA A 313 -2.20 -13.46 7.28
CA ALA A 313 -2.97 -12.81 8.31
C ALA A 313 -1.98 -12.34 9.37
N LEU A 314 -2.01 -11.05 9.72
CA LEU A 314 -1.44 -10.62 11.00
C LEU A 314 -1.97 -11.61 12.04
N PRO A 315 -1.12 -12.40 12.73
CA PRO A 315 -1.57 -13.54 13.52
C PRO A 315 -2.45 -13.13 14.72
N THR A 316 -2.67 -11.82 14.89
CA THR A 316 -3.38 -11.23 16.01
C THR A 316 -4.08 -9.93 15.60
N THR A 317 -5.34 -9.82 16.00
CA THR A 317 -6.15 -8.62 15.81
C THR A 317 -5.60 -7.48 16.67
N PHE A 318 -5.14 -6.40 16.04
CA PHE A 318 -4.78 -5.18 16.78
C PHE A 318 -6.04 -4.49 17.29
N GLU A 319 -6.12 -4.24 18.60
CA GLU A 319 -7.24 -3.52 19.20
C GLU A 319 -7.02 -2.01 19.11
N ARG A 320 -8.07 -1.25 18.78
CA ARG A 320 -7.98 0.21 18.70
C ARG A 320 -8.09 0.80 20.10
N GLU A 321 -6.97 1.28 20.68
CA GLU A 321 -6.96 1.84 22.04
C GLU A 321 -7.43 3.30 22.07
N ARG A 322 -7.04 4.09 21.06
CA ARG A 322 -7.39 5.51 21.00
C ARG A 322 -7.50 6.00 19.57
N VAL A 323 -8.60 6.68 19.27
CA VAL A 323 -8.84 7.33 17.98
C VAL A 323 -8.94 8.83 18.24
N GLU A 324 -8.04 9.59 17.64
CA GLU A 324 -8.04 11.05 17.67
C GLU A 324 -8.17 11.59 16.25
N SER A 325 -9.01 12.61 16.08
CA SER A 325 -9.13 13.30 14.81
C SER A 325 -8.86 14.78 15.01
N VAL A 326 -8.05 15.33 14.11
CA VAL A 326 -7.70 16.75 14.11
C VAL A 326 -8.27 17.34 12.82
N SER A 327 -9.14 18.34 12.94
CA SER A 327 -9.71 18.99 11.77
C SER A 327 -8.68 19.89 11.08
N ALA A 328 -8.63 19.83 9.75
CA ALA A 328 -7.72 20.63 8.91
C ALA A 328 -7.88 22.15 9.10
N SER A 329 -9.09 22.62 9.41
CA SER A 329 -9.38 24.05 9.55
C SER A 329 -8.68 24.68 10.76
N LEU A 330 -8.67 23.99 11.91
CA LEU A 330 -7.98 24.45 13.12
C LEU A 330 -6.46 24.57 12.91
N GLY A 331 -5.86 23.62 12.19
CA GLY A 331 -4.43 23.62 11.88
C GLY A 331 -4.03 24.70 10.89
N THR A 332 -4.78 24.85 9.80
CA THR A 332 -4.51 25.85 8.75
C THR A 332 -4.64 27.28 9.27
N ASP A 333 -5.65 27.56 10.10
CA ASP A 333 -5.83 28.86 10.73
C ASP A 333 -4.68 29.18 11.69
N SER A 334 -4.23 28.18 12.46
CA SER A 334 -3.09 28.32 13.37
C SER A 334 -1.78 28.56 12.62
N LEU A 335 -1.55 27.88 11.50
CA LEU A 335 -0.39 28.09 10.63
C LEU A 335 -0.38 29.50 10.07
N ASN A 336 -1.51 29.97 9.53
CA ASN A 336 -1.63 31.31 8.95
C ASN A 336 -1.43 32.41 10.02
N ALA A 337 -2.01 32.24 11.20
CA ALA A 337 -1.80 33.14 12.33
C ALA A 337 -0.33 33.14 12.78
N GLY A 338 0.31 31.97 12.85
CA GLY A 338 1.72 31.82 13.20
C GLY A 338 2.67 32.46 12.18
N LEU A 339 2.42 32.25 10.88
CA LEU A 339 3.22 32.83 9.79
C LEU A 339 3.09 34.35 9.75
N THR A 340 1.89 34.89 9.94
CA THR A 340 1.67 36.34 9.97
C THR A 340 2.30 36.98 11.21
N ALA A 341 2.17 36.37 12.38
CA ALA A 341 2.85 36.81 13.60
C ALA A 341 4.38 36.74 13.48
N GLY A 342 4.90 35.64 12.93
CA GLY A 342 6.33 35.44 12.69
C GLY A 342 6.90 36.46 11.70
N ALA A 343 6.21 36.71 10.57
CA ALA A 343 6.59 37.73 9.61
C ALA A 343 6.59 39.14 10.22
N GLY A 344 5.55 39.48 11.00
CA GLY A 344 5.48 40.73 11.74
C GLY A 344 6.65 40.89 12.73
N GLY A 345 6.98 39.85 13.48
CA GLY A 345 8.13 39.82 14.39
C GLY A 345 9.46 40.02 13.66
N LEU A 346 9.67 39.33 12.54
CA LEU A 346 10.90 39.41 11.74
C LEU A 346 11.08 40.81 11.13
N ILE A 347 9.99 41.44 10.68
CA ILE A 347 10.00 42.85 10.22
C ILE A 347 10.37 43.78 11.37
N LEU A 348 9.80 43.59 12.56
CA LEU A 348 10.06 44.43 13.73
C LEU A 348 11.53 44.30 14.18
N VAL A 349 12.07 43.08 14.23
CA VAL A 349 13.48 42.82 14.52
C VAL A 349 14.38 43.45 13.44
N GLY A 350 14.06 43.27 12.15
CA GLY A 350 14.82 43.87 11.07
C GLY A 350 14.83 45.41 11.13
N LEU A 351 13.70 46.03 11.46
CA LEU A 351 13.60 47.48 11.68
C LEU A 351 14.43 47.92 12.88
N ALA A 352 14.36 47.20 14.00
CA ALA A 352 15.15 47.49 15.19
C ALA A 352 16.65 47.40 14.90
N LEU A 353 17.10 46.37 14.17
CA LEU A 353 18.49 46.21 13.74
C LEU A 353 18.93 47.36 12.82
N MET A 354 18.09 47.77 11.86
CA MET A 354 18.36 48.92 10.99
C MET A 354 18.45 50.24 11.76
N LEU A 355 17.58 50.48 12.74
CA LEU A 355 17.57 51.70 13.55
C LEU A 355 18.79 51.77 14.47
N TYR A 356 19.10 50.67 15.16
CA TYR A 356 20.16 50.63 16.16
C TYR A 356 21.56 50.52 15.54
N TYR A 357 21.72 49.64 14.54
CA TYR A 357 23.02 49.35 13.91
C TYR A 357 23.24 50.05 12.56
N ARG A 358 22.25 50.81 12.04
CA ARG A 358 22.36 51.56 10.78
C ARG A 358 22.78 50.63 9.63
N ALA A 359 23.85 50.97 8.90
CA ALA A 359 24.36 50.18 7.78
C ALA A 359 24.84 48.77 8.18
N LEU A 360 25.28 48.57 9.43
CA LEU A 360 25.67 47.24 9.94
C LEU A 360 24.45 46.34 10.13
N GLY A 361 23.27 46.91 10.39
CA GLY A 361 22.02 46.14 10.48
C GLY A 361 21.67 45.41 9.19
N LEU A 362 22.08 45.95 8.03
CA LEU A 362 21.87 45.29 6.73
C LEU A 362 22.67 44.00 6.60
N VAL A 363 23.85 43.93 7.22
CA VAL A 363 24.67 42.71 7.27
C VAL A 363 23.98 41.65 8.13
N ALA A 364 23.43 42.04 9.28
CA ALA A 364 22.67 41.13 10.14
C ALA A 364 21.41 40.60 9.45
N ILE A 365 20.66 41.45 8.75
CA ILE A 365 19.47 41.04 7.98
C ILE A 365 19.84 40.07 6.84
N LEU A 366 20.93 40.33 6.11
CA LEU A 366 21.43 39.41 5.09
C LEU A 366 21.83 38.06 5.69
N GLY A 367 22.52 38.08 6.83
CA GLY A 367 22.88 36.86 7.58
C GLY A 367 21.66 36.05 8.01
N LEU A 368 20.65 36.72 8.56
CA LEU A 368 19.39 36.10 8.97
C LEU A 368 18.63 35.50 7.79
N SER A 369 18.63 36.18 6.63
CA SER A 369 18.04 35.68 5.38
C SER A 369 18.77 34.44 4.87
N VAL A 370 20.11 34.43 4.90
CA VAL A 370 20.92 33.26 4.53
C VAL A 370 20.58 32.09 5.44
N PHE A 371 20.58 32.30 6.76
CA PHE A 371 20.22 31.25 7.72
C PHE A 371 18.80 30.70 7.48
N GLY A 372 17.81 31.58 7.35
CA GLY A 372 16.42 31.19 7.11
C GLY A 372 16.24 30.43 5.79
N SER A 373 16.87 30.87 4.71
CA SER A 373 16.81 30.18 3.41
C SER A 373 17.45 28.80 3.46
N LEU A 374 18.58 28.65 4.13
CA LEU A 374 19.26 27.37 4.29
C LEU A 374 18.42 26.42 5.15
N LEU A 375 17.87 26.91 6.26
CA LEU A 375 16.99 26.13 7.14
C LEU A 375 15.76 25.59 6.39
N LEU A 376 15.06 26.46 5.65
CA LEU A 376 13.91 26.05 4.83
C LEU A 376 14.32 25.07 3.71
N THR A 377 15.47 25.28 3.09
CA THR A 377 16.01 24.36 2.07
C THR A 377 16.25 22.97 2.67
N VAL A 378 16.89 22.89 3.84
CA VAL A 378 17.18 21.63 4.52
C VAL A 378 15.88 20.91 4.89
N ILE A 379 14.90 21.63 5.44
CA ILE A 379 13.60 21.04 5.81
C ILE A 379 12.87 20.53 4.57
N SER A 380 12.78 21.34 3.50
CA SER A 380 12.21 20.90 2.21
C SER A 380 12.89 19.63 1.69
N LEU A 381 14.22 19.57 1.79
CA LEU A 381 14.99 18.43 1.30
C LEU A 381 14.78 17.18 2.16
N MET A 382 14.80 17.32 3.50
CA MET A 382 14.49 16.22 4.42
C MET A 382 13.06 15.71 4.24
N SER A 383 12.12 16.62 4.00
CA SER A 383 10.72 16.26 3.76
C SER A 383 10.55 15.42 2.49
N ARG A 384 11.37 15.67 1.46
CA ARG A 384 11.40 14.87 0.24
C ARG A 384 12.07 13.52 0.41
N PHE A 385 13.21 13.45 1.08
CA PHE A 385 14.01 12.21 1.14
C PHE A 385 13.69 11.30 2.32
N GLN A 386 13.21 11.84 3.44
CA GLN A 386 12.98 11.10 4.68
C GLN A 386 11.53 11.18 5.16
N GLY A 387 10.63 11.80 4.38
CA GLY A 387 9.22 11.93 4.76
C GLY A 387 8.96 12.82 5.99
N VAL A 388 9.95 13.61 6.44
CA VAL A 388 9.78 14.45 7.63
C VAL A 388 8.70 15.51 7.37
N THR A 389 7.72 15.57 8.27
CA THR A 389 6.64 16.56 8.23
C THR A 389 6.93 17.71 9.21
N LEU A 390 6.45 18.90 8.88
CA LEU A 390 6.60 20.11 9.68
C LEU A 390 5.38 20.25 10.60
N THR A 391 5.56 20.11 11.91
CA THR A 391 4.50 20.27 12.92
C THR A 391 4.40 21.71 13.42
N LEU A 392 3.34 22.06 14.16
CA LEU A 392 3.20 23.38 14.80
C LEU A 392 4.38 23.68 15.76
N ALA A 393 4.81 22.66 16.52
CA ALA A 393 5.99 22.76 17.37
C ALA A 393 7.26 23.00 16.55
N GLY A 394 7.39 22.34 15.40
CA GLY A 394 8.48 22.57 14.44
C GLY A 394 8.52 24.02 13.94
N VAL A 395 7.38 24.56 13.51
CA VAL A 395 7.25 25.98 13.10
C VAL A 395 7.68 26.92 14.23
N THR A 396 7.24 26.65 15.46
CA THR A 396 7.64 27.44 16.64
C THR A 396 9.15 27.36 16.89
N GLY A 397 9.74 26.17 16.79
CA GLY A 397 11.17 25.94 16.92
C GLY A 397 11.99 26.70 15.87
N ILE A 398 11.50 26.78 14.63
CA ILE A 398 12.10 27.59 13.55
C ILE A 398 12.09 29.08 13.93
N ILE A 399 10.94 29.61 14.36
CA ILE A 399 10.81 31.02 14.77
C ILE A 399 11.79 31.35 15.90
N VAL A 400 11.86 30.49 16.93
CA VAL A 400 12.78 30.67 18.06
C VAL A 400 14.24 30.59 17.60
N SER A 401 14.58 29.66 16.72
CA SER A 401 15.94 29.49 16.19
C SER A 401 16.41 30.70 15.38
N ILE A 402 15.52 31.32 14.59
CA ILE A 402 15.79 32.59 13.91
C ILE A 402 16.04 33.71 14.94
N GLY A 403 15.24 33.77 16.00
CA GLY A 403 15.42 34.72 17.11
C GLY A 403 16.78 34.58 17.80
N ILE A 404 17.17 33.36 18.19
CA ILE A 404 18.47 33.08 18.83
C ILE A 404 19.63 33.41 17.88
N THR A 405 19.48 33.12 16.58
CA THR A 405 20.49 33.49 15.58
C THR A 405 20.65 35.00 15.47
N SER A 406 19.56 35.76 15.59
CA SER A 406 19.63 37.23 15.62
C SER A 406 20.40 37.77 16.83
N ASP A 407 20.32 37.11 17.99
CA ASP A 407 21.09 37.48 19.19
C ASP A 407 22.59 37.31 18.98
N SER A 408 23.00 36.26 18.26
CA SER A 408 24.42 36.08 17.90
C SER A 408 24.96 37.25 17.07
N TYR A 409 24.17 37.84 16.18
CA TYR A 409 24.57 39.03 15.41
C TYR A 409 24.61 40.33 16.21
N ILE A 410 23.95 40.38 17.38
CA ILE A 410 23.95 41.54 18.27
C ILE A 410 25.23 41.56 19.10
N VAL A 411 25.73 40.38 19.49
CA VAL A 411 26.92 40.20 20.33
C VAL A 411 28.22 40.43 19.57
N PHE A 412 28.31 39.98 18.32
CA PHE A 412 29.47 40.15 17.44
C PHE A 412 29.39 41.44 16.61
#